data_AF-A0A5J6BZD9-F1
#
_entry.id   AF-A0A5J6BZD9-F1
#
_cell.length_a   1.000
_cell.length_b   1.000
_cell.length_c   1.000
_cell.angle_alpha   90.00
_cell.angle_beta   90.00
_cell.angle_gamma   90.00
#
_symmetry.space_group_name_H-M   'P 1'
#
loop_
_entity.id
_entity.type
_entity.pdbx_description
1 polymer ?
#
loop_
_entity_poly.entity_id
_entity_poly.type
_entity_poly.pdbx_seq_one_letter_code
_entity_poly.pdbx_strand_id
1 'polypeptide(L)'
;YITGNCTWRNNNIYYKKNEIYIDILEILNVTINSNNLIYAHINGKVTLKCHLSGMPLCELSTNNKINLLKNILAGSNTSNNNN
;
A
#
# COMPACT_ATOMS: atom_id res chain seq x y z
N TYR A 1 7.09 -14.50 18.84
CA TYR A 1 5.73 -14.46 19.41
C TYR A 1 5.40 -13.01 19.70
N ILE A 2 4.40 -12.44 19.02
CA ILE A 2 3.88 -11.12 19.38
C ILE A 2 3.14 -11.28 20.70
N THR A 3 3.68 -10.69 21.77
CA THR A 3 3.14 -10.73 23.14
C THR A 3 2.19 -9.55 23.42
N GLY A 4 1.64 -8.93 22.36
CA GLY A 4 0.73 -7.78 22.47
C GLY A 4 -0.71 -8.15 22.13
N ASN A 5 -1.67 -7.51 22.81
CA ASN A 5 -3.10 -7.67 22.56
C ASN A 5 -3.46 -7.14 21.16
N CYS A 6 -3.72 -8.02 20.21
CA CYS A 6 -4.17 -7.67 18.86
C CYS A 6 -5.69 -7.50 18.84
N THR A 7 -6.18 -6.27 18.69
CA THR A 7 -7.62 -5.95 18.80
C THR A 7 -8.41 -6.19 17.52
N TRP A 8 -7.74 -6.29 16.38
CA TRP A 8 -8.37 -6.38 15.05
C TRP A 8 -8.40 -7.82 14.50
N ARG A 9 -7.71 -8.78 15.14
CA ARG A 9 -7.66 -10.17 14.70
C ARG A 9 -7.75 -11.13 15.86
N ASN A 10 -8.74 -12.01 15.78
CA ASN A 10 -8.94 -13.07 16.75
C ASN A 10 -7.81 -14.11 16.68
N ASN A 11 -7.48 -14.68 17.83
CA ASN A 11 -6.57 -15.82 17.92
C ASN A 11 -7.24 -17.11 17.44
N ASN A 12 -6.44 -18.12 17.13
CA ASN A 12 -6.87 -19.48 16.80
C ASN A 12 -7.80 -19.61 15.57
N ILE A 13 -7.73 -18.67 14.63
CA ILE A 13 -8.42 -18.79 13.34
C ILE A 13 -7.78 -19.94 12.55
N TYR A 14 -8.60 -20.81 11.96
CA TYR A 14 -8.15 -21.93 11.12
C TYR A 14 -8.94 -21.95 9.80
N TYR A 15 -8.23 -22.13 8.70
CA TYR A 15 -8.78 -22.37 7.38
C TYR A 15 -8.16 -23.62 6.77
N LYS A 16 -8.98 -24.44 6.10
CA LYS A 16 -8.51 -25.66 5.41
C LYS A 16 -7.47 -25.33 4.32
N LYS A 17 -7.62 -24.16 3.68
CA LYS A 17 -6.69 -23.61 2.70
C LYS A 17 -6.39 -22.18 3.08
N ASN A 18 -5.11 -21.83 3.13
CA ASN A 18 -4.67 -20.47 3.40
C ASN A 18 -4.61 -19.71 2.07
N GLU A 19 -5.45 -18.69 1.90
CA GLU A 19 -5.50 -17.90 0.67
C GLU A 19 -5.91 -16.46 0.95
N ILE A 20 -5.48 -15.56 0.07
CA ILE A 20 -5.80 -14.13 0.11
C ILE A 20 -6.33 -13.75 -1.26
N TYR A 21 -7.47 -13.07 -1.29
CA TYR A 21 -7.99 -12.42 -2.48
C TYR A 21 -7.73 -10.93 -2.37
N ILE A 22 -7.24 -10.33 -3.45
CA ILE A 22 -6.86 -8.92 -3.51
C ILE A 22 -7.65 -8.28 -4.64
N ASP A 23 -8.48 -7.32 -4.30
CA ASP A 23 -9.23 -6.52 -5.25
C ASP A 23 -8.62 -5.12 -5.30
N ILE A 24 -8.13 -4.73 -6.47
CA ILE A 24 -7.59 -3.39 -6.73
C ILE A 24 -8.60 -2.66 -7.61
N LEU A 25 -9.22 -1.64 -7.04
CA LEU A 25 -10.17 -0.78 -7.74
C LEU A 25 -9.50 0.56 -8.04
N GLU A 26 -9.50 0.96 -9.30
CA GLU A 26 -8.98 2.25 -9.75
C GLU A 26 -10.06 3.01 -10.51
N ILE A 27 -10.40 4.20 -10.01
CA ILE A 27 -11.40 5.07 -10.62
C ILE A 27 -10.67 6.25 -11.25
N LEU A 28 -10.66 6.31 -12.58
CA LEU A 28 -10.09 7.44 -13.32
C LEU A 28 -11.14 8.55 -13.45
N ASN A 29 -10.89 9.67 -12.79
CA ASN A 29 -11.69 10.88 -12.90
C ASN A 29 -11.04 11.81 -13.92
N VAL A 30 -11.77 12.18 -14.97
CA VAL A 30 -11.26 13.01 -16.07
C VAL A 30 -12.18 14.20 -16.33
N THR A 31 -11.59 15.38 -16.42
CA THR A 31 -12.25 16.60 -16.88
C THR A 31 -11.61 17.02 -18.20
N ILE A 32 -12.42 17.10 -19.27
CA ILE A 32 -11.97 17.42 -20.62
C ILE A 32 -12.78 18.62 -21.12
N ASN A 33 -12.13 19.61 -21.74
CA ASN A 33 -12.79 20.65 -22.54
C ASN A 33 -12.99 20.14 -23.98
N SER A 34 -13.56 20.95 -24.85
CA SER A 34 -13.87 20.68 -26.26
C SER A 34 -12.85 19.81 -27.02
N ASN A 35 -11.54 19.88 -26.76
CA ASN A 35 -10.55 18.91 -27.24
C ASN A 35 -9.35 18.67 -26.29
N ASN A 36 -9.32 19.28 -25.11
CA ASN A 36 -8.13 19.29 -24.26
C ASN A 36 -8.41 18.70 -22.88
N LEU A 37 -7.51 17.83 -22.41
CA LEU A 37 -7.52 17.35 -21.03
C LEU A 37 -7.25 18.52 -20.08
N ILE A 38 -8.19 18.82 -19.20
CA ILE A 38 -8.02 19.84 -18.15
C ILE A 38 -7.41 19.21 -16.91
N TYR A 39 -7.94 18.05 -16.50
CA TYR A 39 -7.55 17.40 -15.27
C TYR A 39 -7.83 15.90 -15.33
N ALA A 40 -6.89 15.10 -14.82
CA ALA A 40 -7.11 13.69 -14.57
C ALA A 40 -6.47 13.30 -13.25
N HIS A 41 -7.18 12.48 -12.48
CA HIS A 41 -6.62 11.82 -11.30
C HIS A 41 -7.26 10.46 -11.10
N ILE A 42 -6.55 9.57 -10.42
CA ILE A 42 -7.02 8.21 -10.13
C ILE A 42 -7.30 8.10 -8.64
N ASN A 43 -8.51 7.65 -8.28
CA ASN A 43 -8.88 7.26 -6.93
C ASN A 43 -8.74 5.75 -6.82
N GLY A 44 -7.68 5.29 -6.17
CA GLY A 44 -7.40 3.87 -5.95
C GLY A 44 -7.93 3.37 -4.60
N LYS A 45 -8.39 2.12 -4.55
CA LYS A 45 -8.72 1.38 -3.33
C LYS A 45 -8.23 -0.05 -3.45
N VAL A 46 -7.55 -0.53 -2.40
CA VAL A 46 -7.17 -1.94 -2.28
C VAL A 46 -8.03 -2.58 -1.19
N THR A 47 -8.72 -3.66 -1.55
CA THR A 47 -9.52 -4.45 -0.61
C THR A 47 -8.93 -5.85 -0.52
N LEU A 48 -8.76 -6.35 0.70
CA LEU A 48 -8.20 -7.66 0.98
C LEU A 48 -9.25 -8.55 1.63
N LYS A 49 -9.39 -9.76 1.13
CA LYS A 49 -10.14 -10.83 1.80
C LYS A 49 -9.16 -11.95 2.17
N CYS A 50 -8.85 -12.04 3.45
CA CYS A 50 -7.80 -12.93 3.96
C CYS A 50 -8.39 -14.15 4.68
N HIS A 51 -8.20 -15.33 4.11
CA HIS A 51 -8.44 -16.62 4.79
C HIS A 51 -7.10 -17.21 5.21
N LEU A 52 -6.52 -16.69 6.29
CA LEU A 52 -5.24 -17.15 6.83
C LEU A 52 -5.42 -17.70 8.24
N SER A 53 -4.72 -18.78 8.56
CA SER A 53 -4.73 -19.41 9.88
C SER A 53 -3.72 -18.77 10.83
N GLY A 54 -4.01 -18.81 12.13
CA GLY A 54 -3.13 -18.26 13.17
C GLY A 54 -2.96 -16.74 13.10
N MET A 55 -1.76 -16.26 13.44
CA MET A 55 -1.37 -14.85 13.45
C MET A 55 -0.25 -14.62 12.42
N PRO A 56 -0.57 -14.60 11.12
CA PRO A 56 0.44 -14.42 10.08
C PRO A 56 0.93 -12.97 10.04
N LEU A 57 2.21 -12.80 9.73
CA LEU A 57 2.75 -11.52 9.27
C LEU A 57 2.63 -11.49 7.74
N CYS A 58 1.99 -10.45 7.19
CA CYS A 58 1.83 -10.29 5.75
C CYS A 58 2.39 -8.96 5.31
N GLU A 59 3.19 -8.98 4.24
CA GLU A 59 3.77 -7.79 3.62
C GLU A 59 3.25 -7.67 2.19
N LEU A 60 2.71 -6.50 1.85
CA LEU A 60 2.28 -6.17 0.49
C LEU A 60 3.22 -5.09 -0.03
N SER A 61 3.96 -5.41 -1.08
CA SER A 61 4.79 -4.46 -1.80
C SER A 61 4.14 -4.08 -3.13
N THR A 62 4.23 -2.80 -3.49
CA THR A 62 3.80 -2.29 -4.80
C THR A 62 4.99 -1.65 -5.49
N ASN A 63 5.02 -1.71 -6.83
CA ASN A 63 6.04 -1.03 -7.62
C ASN A 63 5.78 0.47 -7.62
N ASN A 64 6.30 1.20 -6.62
CA ASN A 64 6.18 2.65 -6.57
C ASN A 64 7.51 3.33 -6.94
N LYS A 65 7.63 3.77 -8.20
CA LYS A 65 8.78 4.61 -8.65
C LYS A 65 8.86 5.95 -7.91
N ILE A 66 7.76 6.45 -7.33
CA ILE A 66 7.73 7.76 -6.62
C ILE A 66 8.35 7.67 -5.22
N ASN A 67 8.23 6.52 -4.53
CA ASN A 67 8.91 6.31 -3.25
C ASN A 67 10.43 6.26 -3.40
N LEU A 68 10.93 5.78 -4.53
CA LEU A 68 12.37 5.78 -4.85
C LEU A 68 12.90 7.22 -4.94
N LEU A 69 12.18 8.12 -5.61
CA LEU A 69 12.59 9.52 -5.74
C LEU A 69 12.54 10.27 -4.39
N LYS A 70 11.52 10.03 -3.56
CA LYS A 70 11.46 10.62 -2.21
C LYS A 70 12.62 10.15 -1.31
N ASN A 71 12.99 8.87 -1.38
CA ASN A 71 14.12 8.36 -0.61
C ASN A 71 15.47 8.89 -1.12
N ILE A 72 15.64 9.08 -2.43
CA ILE A 72 16.84 9.71 -3.02
C ILE A 72 16.93 11.19 -2.60
N LEU A 73 15.82 11.94 -2.64
CA LEU A 73 15.76 13.35 -2.24
C LEU A 73 15.94 13.54 -0.72
N ALA A 74 15.50 12.59 0.10
CA ALA A 74 15.72 12.62 1.55
C ALA A 74 17.19 12.33 1.94
N GLY A 75 17.95 11.64 1.09
CA GLY A 75 19.36 11.30 1.33
C GLY A 75 20.38 12.38 0.92
N SER A 76 19.96 13.47 0.27
CA SER A 76 20.88 14.49 -0.27
C SER A 76 21.16 15.68 0.65
N ASN A 77 20.61 15.73 1.88
CA ASN A 77 20.76 16.88 2.80
C ASN A 77 21.83 16.68 3.91
N THR A 78 22.86 15.86 3.69
CA THR A 78 23.95 15.68 4.68
C THR A 78 25.32 15.59 4.00
N SER A 79 25.88 16.73 3.62
CA SER A 79 27.33 16.98 3.52
C SER A 79 27.63 18.43 3.13
N ASN A 80 27.57 19.33 4.11
CA ASN A 80 28.33 20.57 4.06
C ASN A 80 28.68 21.00 5.49
N ASN A 81 29.72 20.37 6.05
CA ASN A 81 30.47 20.93 7.17
C ASN A 81 31.86 21.26 6.63
N ASN A 82 32.01 22.51 6.18
CA ASN A 82 33.30 23.15 6.02
C ASN A 82 33.44 24.20 7.12
N ASN A 83 34.59 24.12 7.80
CA ASN A 83 35.17 24.99 8.84
C ASN A 83 34.95 24.52 10.28
#